data_AF-A0A8C1XMW4-F1
#
_entry.id   AF-A0A8C1XMW4-F1
#
_cell.length_a   1.000
_cell.length_b   1.000
_cell.length_c   1.000
_cell.angle_alpha   90.00
_cell.angle_beta   90.00
_cell.angle_gamma   90.00
#
_symmetry.space_group_name_H-M   'P 1'
#
loop_
_entity.id
_entity.type
_entity.pdbx_description
1 polymer ?
#
loop_
_entity_poly.entity_id
_entity_poly.type
_entity_poly.pdbx_seq_one_letter_code
_entity_poly.pdbx_strand_id
1 'polypeptide(L)'
;MSESTTPGKKGNLTGSARKLKDDAADWHNLILKWERLNDEGSTIATKIVNLGLNVEPDVVMEGDSLAAGDISETLKRSNQELEEECVKLQDVVDKMANILSKMEKMVHAERGISELEAFQCGEKGRAAPLFHTWSTQQFVEVSSKLYESYKQELALKKTILQELAHTANADLSMVYLSSWLYQPYIEDSGKLLLESLLLETGHRPL
;
A
#
# COMPACT_ATOMS: atom_id res chain seq x y z
N MET A 1 11.50 -41.08 33.43
CA MET A 1 12.17 -41.00 32.11
C MET A 1 11.56 -39.82 31.39
N SER A 2 12.32 -38.73 31.30
CA SER A 2 11.87 -37.47 30.70
C SER A 2 12.67 -37.30 29.41
N GLU A 3 12.04 -37.63 28.28
CA GLU A 3 12.63 -37.35 26.96
C GLU A 3 12.44 -35.87 26.64
N SER A 4 13.55 -35.13 26.70
CA SER A 4 13.67 -33.78 26.19
C SER A 4 13.55 -33.82 24.66
N THR A 5 12.52 -33.19 24.11
CA THR A 5 12.39 -32.96 22.66
C THR A 5 13.43 -31.94 22.23
N THR A 6 14.49 -32.42 21.58
CA THR A 6 15.54 -31.58 20.98
C THR A 6 14.94 -30.74 19.84
N PRO A 7 15.24 -29.43 19.72
CA PRO A 7 14.77 -28.64 18.58
C PRO A 7 15.46 -29.12 17.31
N GLY A 8 14.67 -29.48 16.29
CA GLY A 8 15.18 -29.91 14.99
C GLY A 8 16.13 -28.87 14.40
N LYS A 9 17.34 -29.31 14.03
CA LYS A 9 18.33 -28.50 13.31
C LYS A 9 17.70 -28.00 12.00
N LYS A 10 17.47 -26.69 11.90
CA LYS A 10 17.07 -26.01 10.66
C LYS A 10 18.19 -26.17 9.63
N GLY A 11 18.03 -27.11 8.69
CA GLY A 11 18.83 -27.10 7.47
C GLY A 11 18.61 -25.80 6.70
N ASN A 12 19.57 -25.38 5.89
CA ASN A 12 19.39 -24.23 5.01
C ASN A 12 18.23 -24.54 4.04
N LEU A 13 17.07 -23.90 4.22
CA LEU A 13 15.90 -24.02 3.32
C LEU A 13 16.36 -23.80 1.89
N THR A 14 16.05 -24.67 0.93
CA THR A 14 16.36 -24.49 -0.50
C THR A 14 15.10 -24.52 -1.36
N GLY A 15 15.17 -24.02 -2.60
CA GLY A 15 14.06 -24.07 -3.55
C GLY A 15 12.83 -23.29 -3.10
N SER A 16 11.64 -23.87 -3.31
CA SER A 16 10.33 -23.27 -3.05
C SER A 16 10.16 -22.76 -1.62
N ALA A 17 10.61 -23.51 -0.61
CA ALA A 17 10.50 -23.11 0.79
C ALA A 17 11.31 -21.85 1.12
N ARG A 18 12.50 -21.70 0.53
CA ARG A 18 13.27 -20.45 0.69
C ARG A 18 12.52 -19.29 0.04
N LYS A 19 12.05 -19.48 -1.19
CA LYS A 19 11.36 -18.41 -1.93
C LYS A 19 10.12 -17.92 -1.21
N LEU A 20 9.24 -18.81 -0.76
CA LEU A 20 8.04 -18.45 0.03
C LEU A 20 8.39 -17.72 1.32
N LYS A 21 9.49 -18.11 1.97
CA LYS A 21 9.96 -17.44 3.18
C LYS A 21 10.45 -16.02 2.88
N ASP A 22 11.27 -15.86 1.87
CA ASP A 22 11.77 -14.55 1.45
C ASP A 22 10.60 -13.63 1.04
N ASP A 23 9.62 -14.18 0.31
CA ASP A 23 8.42 -13.45 -0.11
C ASP A 23 7.60 -12.97 1.10
N ALA A 24 7.47 -13.76 2.17
CA ALA A 24 6.79 -13.32 3.39
C ALA A 24 7.47 -12.12 4.06
N ALA A 25 8.81 -12.09 4.10
CA ALA A 25 9.56 -10.94 4.60
C ALA A 25 9.39 -9.72 3.69
N ASP A 26 9.41 -9.92 2.38
CA ASP A 26 9.23 -8.86 1.39
C ASP A 26 7.82 -8.26 1.47
N TRP A 27 6.77 -9.06 1.71
CA TRP A 27 5.41 -8.59 1.92
C TRP A 27 5.35 -7.58 3.07
N HIS A 28 5.93 -7.95 4.22
CA HIS A 28 6.00 -7.06 5.37
C HIS A 28 6.75 -5.77 5.06
N ASN A 29 7.91 -5.87 4.41
CA ASN A 29 8.72 -4.71 4.05
C ASN A 29 8.02 -3.77 3.05
N LEU A 30 7.30 -4.32 2.07
CA LEU A 30 6.54 -3.56 1.08
C LEU A 30 5.37 -2.85 1.74
N ILE A 31 4.65 -3.51 2.64
CA ILE A 31 3.56 -2.91 3.40
C ILE A 31 4.08 -1.76 4.28
N LEU A 32 5.19 -1.94 5.00
CA LEU A 32 5.81 -0.85 5.76
C LEU A 32 6.23 0.34 4.89
N LYS A 33 6.70 0.09 3.67
CA LYS A 33 7.03 1.16 2.72
C LYS A 33 5.78 1.87 2.21
N TRP A 34 4.70 1.12 1.97
CA TRP A 34 3.42 1.65 1.57
C TRP A 34 2.87 2.61 2.63
N GLU A 35 2.85 2.22 3.91
CA GLU A 35 2.37 3.07 5.00
C GLU A 35 3.13 4.40 5.09
N ARG A 36 4.46 4.38 4.94
CA ARG A 36 5.26 5.63 4.92
C ARG A 36 4.90 6.55 3.76
N LEU A 37 4.67 5.98 2.57
CA LEU A 37 4.22 6.75 1.42
C LEU A 37 2.79 7.27 1.64
N ASN A 38 1.94 6.52 2.33
CA ASN A 38 0.59 6.94 2.67
C ASN A 38 0.61 8.18 3.55
N ASP A 39 1.43 8.18 4.61
CA ASP A 39 1.62 9.32 5.51
C ASP A 39 2.19 10.55 4.77
N GLU A 40 3.19 10.35 3.91
CA GLU A 40 3.77 11.39 3.06
C GLU A 40 2.71 12.00 2.13
N GLY A 41 1.97 11.14 1.42
CA GLY A 41 0.90 11.55 0.52
C GLY A 41 -0.25 12.25 1.23
N SER A 42 -0.61 11.82 2.45
CA SER A 42 -1.66 12.47 3.26
C SER A 42 -1.27 13.90 3.62
N THR A 43 0.00 14.12 3.96
CA THR A 43 0.55 15.44 4.26
C THR A 43 0.50 16.34 3.02
N ILE A 44 0.91 15.84 1.85
CA ILE A 44 0.89 16.58 0.59
C ILE A 44 -0.54 16.89 0.16
N ALA A 45 -1.44 15.90 0.20
CA ALA A 45 -2.85 16.05 -0.14
C ALA A 45 -3.53 17.13 0.74
N THR A 46 -3.23 17.15 2.03
CA THR A 46 -3.74 18.18 2.95
C THR A 46 -3.26 19.58 2.54
N LYS A 47 -2.01 19.73 2.11
CA LYS A 47 -1.50 21.01 1.60
C LYS A 47 -2.21 21.45 0.33
N ILE A 48 -2.44 20.52 -0.62
CA ILE A 48 -3.18 20.80 -1.86
C ILE A 48 -4.57 21.37 -1.54
N VAL A 49 -5.31 20.72 -0.65
CA VAL A 49 -6.64 21.21 -0.23
C VAL A 49 -6.55 22.59 0.42
N ASN A 50 -5.61 22.80 1.33
CA ASN A 50 -5.44 24.10 1.98
C ASN A 50 -5.06 25.22 1.00
N LEU A 51 -4.21 24.94 0.01
CA LEU A 51 -3.87 25.87 -1.06
C LEU A 51 -5.10 26.19 -1.92
N GLY A 52 -5.92 25.18 -2.25
CA GLY A 52 -7.17 25.36 -3.00
C GLY A 52 -8.19 26.27 -2.27
N LEU A 53 -8.35 26.09 -0.96
CA LEU A 53 -9.24 26.92 -0.14
C LEU A 53 -8.78 28.39 -0.05
N ASN A 54 -7.47 28.64 -0.11
CA ASN A 54 -6.92 30.01 -0.11
C ASN A 54 -7.07 30.72 -1.47
N VAL A 55 -7.31 29.97 -2.55
CA VAL A 55 -7.50 30.51 -3.89
C VAL A 55 -8.94 30.97 -4.12
N GLU A 56 -9.93 30.46 -3.39
CA GLU A 56 -11.28 31.05 -3.36
C GLU A 56 -11.25 32.36 -2.56
N PRO A 57 -11.19 33.53 -3.22
CA PRO A 57 -11.24 34.78 -2.50
C PRO A 57 -12.70 34.98 -2.13
N ASP A 58 -12.95 35.14 -0.85
CA ASP A 58 -14.20 35.70 -0.36
C ASP A 58 -14.49 36.98 -1.17
N VAL A 59 -15.49 36.94 -2.05
CA VAL A 59 -15.89 38.06 -2.92
C VAL A 59 -16.69 39.11 -2.11
N VAL A 60 -16.49 39.17 -0.79
CA VAL A 60 -17.10 40.18 0.09
C VAL A 60 -16.03 41.02 0.78
N MET A 61 -15.69 42.12 0.10
CA MET A 61 -15.56 43.49 0.63
C MET A 61 -15.11 43.68 2.09
N GLU A 62 -13.97 44.35 2.31
CA GLU A 62 -13.87 45.77 2.69
C GLU A 62 -12.41 46.18 2.98
N GLY A 63 -11.93 47.24 2.34
CA GLY A 63 -11.10 48.22 3.05
C GLY A 63 -9.58 48.24 2.90
N ASP A 64 -8.95 47.58 1.93
CA ASP A 64 -7.53 47.88 1.63
C ASP A 64 -7.22 47.81 0.13
N SER A 65 -6.66 48.89 -0.39
CA SER A 65 -6.30 49.05 -1.81
C SER A 65 -5.05 48.24 -2.14
N LEU A 66 -5.18 46.92 -2.24
CA LEU A 66 -4.18 46.10 -2.90
C LEU A 66 -4.20 46.44 -4.40
N ALA A 67 -3.05 46.86 -4.93
CA ALA A 67 -2.94 47.15 -6.35
C ALA A 67 -3.25 45.88 -7.15
N ALA A 68 -3.91 46.01 -8.31
CA ALA A 68 -4.23 44.88 -9.18
C ALA A 68 -3.00 44.03 -9.58
N GLY A 69 -1.79 44.60 -9.50
CA GLY A 69 -0.52 43.89 -9.65
C GLY A 69 -0.22 42.90 -8.52
N ASP A 70 -0.44 43.27 -7.26
CA ASP A 70 -0.12 42.45 -6.08
C ASP A 70 -1.03 41.21 -5.97
N ILE A 71 -2.30 41.36 -6.36
CA ILE A 71 -3.27 40.25 -6.43
C ILE A 71 -2.85 39.25 -7.51
N SER A 72 -2.41 39.75 -8.68
CA SER A 72 -1.97 38.90 -9.79
C SER A 72 -0.71 38.09 -9.46
N GLU A 73 0.25 38.70 -8.77
CA GLU A 73 1.49 38.01 -8.34
C GLU A 73 1.23 36.97 -7.25
N THR A 74 0.35 37.28 -6.30
CA THR A 74 -0.04 36.35 -5.22
C THR A 74 -0.74 35.11 -5.78
N LEU A 75 -1.68 35.30 -6.72
CA LEU A 75 -2.41 34.20 -7.35
C LEU A 75 -1.50 33.33 -8.22
N LYS A 76 -0.54 33.93 -8.94
CA LYS A 76 0.49 33.19 -9.70
C LYS A 76 1.36 32.33 -8.79
N ARG A 77 1.80 32.87 -7.65
CA ARG A 77 2.62 32.12 -6.68
C ARG A 77 1.83 30.95 -6.09
N SER A 78 0.59 31.17 -5.68
CA SER A 78 -0.28 30.11 -5.14
C SER A 78 -0.51 28.99 -6.16
N ASN A 79 -0.73 29.33 -7.43
CA ASN A 79 -0.90 28.32 -8.48
C ASN A 79 0.39 27.53 -8.73
N GLN A 80 1.55 28.18 -8.68
CA GLN A 80 2.83 27.49 -8.80
C GLN A 80 3.07 26.52 -7.63
N GLU A 81 2.81 26.97 -6.39
CA GLU A 81 2.92 26.11 -5.20
C GLU A 81 1.96 24.91 -5.27
N LEU A 82 0.74 25.12 -5.76
CA LEU A 82 -0.24 24.05 -5.98
C LEU A 82 0.27 23.03 -7.02
N GLU A 83 0.80 23.49 -8.14
CA GLU A 83 1.38 22.63 -9.17
C GLU A 83 2.54 21.78 -8.62
N GLU A 84 3.43 22.40 -7.84
CA GLU A 84 4.55 21.70 -7.19
C GLU A 84 4.08 20.60 -6.23
N GLU A 85 3.05 20.86 -5.42
CA GLU A 85 2.50 19.85 -4.51
C GLU A 85 1.76 18.72 -5.28
N CYS A 86 1.06 19.04 -6.37
CA CYS A 86 0.47 18.02 -7.26
C CYS A 86 1.52 17.09 -7.86
N VAL A 87 2.66 17.62 -8.31
CA VAL A 87 3.78 16.82 -8.82
C VAL A 87 4.36 15.92 -7.74
N LYS A 88 4.50 16.41 -6.49
CA LYS A 88 4.95 15.60 -5.36
C LYS A 88 3.96 14.47 -5.04
N LEU A 89 2.65 14.76 -5.08
CA LEU A 89 1.63 13.73 -4.84
C LEU A 89 1.65 12.66 -5.95
N GLN A 90 1.83 13.06 -7.20
CA GLN A 90 2.01 12.13 -8.32
C GLN A 90 3.20 11.19 -8.09
N ASP A 91 4.36 11.71 -7.68
CA ASP A 91 5.55 10.90 -7.39
C ASP A 91 5.29 9.88 -6.26
N VAL A 92 4.53 10.27 -5.22
CA VAL A 92 4.10 9.32 -4.17
C VAL A 92 3.25 8.20 -4.75
N VAL A 93 2.24 8.52 -5.58
CA VAL A 93 1.36 7.52 -6.21
C VAL A 93 2.13 6.61 -7.16
N ASP A 94 3.12 7.14 -7.89
CA ASP A 94 3.97 6.34 -8.77
C ASP A 94 4.88 5.39 -7.98
N LYS A 95 5.43 5.82 -6.85
CA LYS A 95 6.15 4.94 -5.92
C LYS A 95 5.25 3.85 -5.34
N MET A 96 4.00 4.18 -5.00
CA MET A 96 3.00 3.19 -4.58
C MET A 96 2.67 2.18 -5.70
N ALA A 97 2.54 2.63 -6.94
CA ALA A 97 2.36 1.75 -8.09
C ALA A 97 3.56 0.79 -8.28
N ASN A 98 4.78 1.26 -8.03
CA ASN A 98 5.97 0.42 -8.05
C ASN A 98 5.98 -0.63 -6.93
N ILE A 99 5.43 -0.32 -5.75
CA ILE A 99 5.22 -1.31 -4.68
C ILE A 99 4.22 -2.38 -5.15
N LEU A 100 3.09 -1.95 -5.72
CA LEU A 100 2.05 -2.88 -6.18
C LEU A 100 2.56 -3.83 -7.28
N SER A 101 3.39 -3.34 -8.22
CA SER A 101 4.03 -4.19 -9.23
C SER A 101 4.95 -5.26 -8.61
N LYS A 102 5.59 -4.98 -7.47
CA LYS A 102 6.41 -5.97 -6.75
C LYS A 102 5.52 -7.01 -6.07
N MET A 103 4.44 -6.58 -5.41
CA MET A 103 3.44 -7.47 -4.83
C MET A 103 2.84 -8.42 -5.88
N GLU A 104 2.48 -7.91 -7.06
CA GLU A 104 1.97 -8.72 -8.18
C GLU A 104 2.96 -9.80 -8.61
N LYS A 105 4.24 -9.44 -8.77
CA LYS A 105 5.31 -10.39 -9.12
C LYS A 105 5.47 -11.50 -8.06
N MET A 106 5.29 -11.17 -6.79
CA MET A 106 5.33 -12.16 -5.71
C MET A 106 4.15 -13.12 -5.80
N VAL A 107 2.93 -12.62 -6.01
CA VAL A 107 1.75 -13.48 -6.24
C VAL A 107 1.97 -14.44 -7.43
N HIS A 108 2.54 -13.95 -8.52
CA HIS A 108 2.89 -14.80 -9.67
C HIS A 108 3.97 -15.84 -9.35
N ALA A 109 4.99 -15.47 -8.58
CA ALA A 109 6.03 -16.41 -8.15
C ALA A 109 5.44 -17.52 -7.27
N GLU A 110 4.60 -17.17 -6.29
CA GLU A 110 3.91 -18.13 -5.43
C GLU A 110 2.98 -19.05 -6.22
N ARG A 111 2.25 -18.51 -7.20
CA ARG A 111 1.41 -19.31 -8.11
C ARG A 111 2.23 -20.30 -8.90
N GLY A 112 3.37 -19.88 -9.45
CA GLY A 112 4.29 -20.77 -10.16
C GLY A 112 4.85 -21.87 -9.25
N ILE A 113 5.10 -21.58 -7.97
CA ILE A 113 5.49 -22.61 -6.99
C ILE A 113 4.33 -23.60 -6.76
N SER A 114 3.10 -23.13 -6.66
CA SER A 114 1.92 -23.98 -6.46
C SER A 114 1.67 -24.89 -7.67
N GLU A 115 1.80 -24.37 -8.88
CA GLU A 115 1.66 -25.13 -10.13
C GLU A 115 2.77 -26.16 -10.27
N LEU A 116 4.01 -25.79 -9.94
CA LEU A 116 5.14 -26.72 -9.94
C LEU A 116 4.93 -27.86 -8.93
N GLU A 117 4.38 -27.56 -7.76
CA GLU A 117 4.02 -28.58 -6.78
C GLU A 117 2.93 -29.52 -7.30
N ALA A 118 1.86 -28.97 -7.88
CA ALA A 118 0.79 -29.78 -8.45
C ALA A 118 1.31 -30.71 -9.56
N PHE A 119 2.27 -30.23 -10.37
CA PHE A 119 2.93 -31.05 -11.38
C PHE A 119 3.80 -32.17 -10.77
N GLN A 120 4.52 -31.89 -9.68
CA GLN A 120 5.46 -32.85 -9.06
C GLN A 120 4.77 -33.87 -8.14
N CYS A 121 3.72 -33.46 -7.43
CA CYS A 121 3.07 -34.25 -6.38
C CYS A 121 1.62 -34.64 -6.72
N GLY A 122 1.09 -34.18 -7.86
CA GLY A 122 -0.31 -34.35 -8.26
C GLY A 122 -1.24 -33.35 -7.58
N GLU A 123 -2.53 -33.38 -7.95
CA GLU A 123 -3.55 -32.43 -7.44
C GLU A 123 -3.75 -32.48 -5.91
N LYS A 124 -3.38 -33.60 -5.27
CA LYS A 124 -3.42 -33.72 -3.80
C LYS A 124 -2.31 -32.94 -3.10
N GLY A 125 -1.34 -32.39 -3.85
CA GLY A 125 -0.21 -31.64 -3.33
C GLY A 125 0.78 -32.52 -2.55
N ARG A 126 1.69 -31.86 -1.83
CA ARG A 126 2.66 -32.56 -0.96
C ARG A 126 1.96 -33.24 0.22
N ALA A 127 2.49 -34.39 0.63
CA ALA A 127 2.03 -35.10 1.82
C ALA A 127 2.29 -34.33 3.13
N ALA A 128 3.27 -33.42 3.14
CA ALA A 128 3.58 -32.54 4.26
C ALA A 128 3.76 -31.08 3.78
N PRO A 129 3.33 -30.08 4.56
CA PRO A 129 3.53 -28.68 4.25
C PRO A 129 5.03 -28.31 4.28
N LEU A 130 5.43 -27.23 3.59
CA LEU A 130 6.81 -26.75 3.61
C LEU A 130 7.20 -26.08 4.92
N PHE A 131 6.20 -25.63 5.67
CA PHE A 131 6.38 -24.93 6.93
C PHE A 131 5.58 -25.61 8.04
N HIS A 132 4.62 -24.92 8.66
CA HIS A 132 3.87 -25.43 9.80
C HIS A 132 2.59 -26.13 9.33
N THR A 133 1.64 -25.35 8.81
CA THR A 133 0.28 -25.82 8.53
C THR A 133 -0.20 -25.52 7.13
N TRP A 134 0.44 -24.59 6.42
CA TRP A 134 -0.07 -24.12 5.13
C TRP A 134 0.37 -24.99 3.95
N SER A 135 -0.59 -25.28 3.07
CA SER A 135 -0.32 -25.73 1.71
C SER A 135 0.22 -24.55 0.87
N THR A 136 0.91 -24.81 -0.25
CA THR A 136 1.33 -23.70 -1.14
C THR A 136 0.14 -22.91 -1.68
N GLN A 137 -0.98 -23.58 -1.92
CA GLN A 137 -2.19 -22.90 -2.38
C GLN A 137 -2.67 -21.84 -1.36
N GLN A 138 -2.55 -22.10 -0.05
CA GLN A 138 -2.90 -21.11 0.96
C GLN A 138 -1.99 -19.87 0.91
N PHE A 139 -0.70 -20.03 0.61
CA PHE A 139 0.18 -18.87 0.37
C PHE A 139 -0.34 -18.02 -0.79
N VAL A 140 -0.65 -18.65 -1.93
CA VAL A 140 -1.18 -17.97 -3.12
C VAL A 140 -2.50 -17.26 -2.81
N GLU A 141 -3.41 -17.91 -2.09
CA GLU A 141 -4.70 -17.33 -1.72
C GLU A 141 -4.53 -16.10 -0.83
N VAL A 142 -3.66 -16.18 0.18
CA VAL A 142 -3.41 -15.09 1.11
C VAL A 142 -2.71 -13.92 0.42
N SER A 143 -1.65 -14.17 -0.34
CA SER A 143 -0.94 -13.13 -1.09
C SER A 143 -1.82 -12.48 -2.16
N SER A 144 -2.69 -13.25 -2.83
CA SER A 144 -3.65 -12.71 -3.80
C SER A 144 -4.66 -11.79 -3.13
N LYS A 145 -5.18 -12.16 -1.94
CA LYS A 145 -6.10 -11.31 -1.17
C LYS A 145 -5.45 -10.01 -0.74
N LEU A 146 -4.22 -10.09 -0.20
CA LEU A 146 -3.43 -8.90 0.14
C LEU A 146 -3.24 -8.01 -1.10
N TYR A 147 -2.79 -8.58 -2.21
CA TYR A 147 -2.58 -7.84 -3.45
C TYR A 147 -3.84 -7.10 -3.93
N GLU A 148 -4.99 -7.77 -3.97
CA GLU A 148 -6.23 -7.15 -4.47
C GLU A 148 -6.70 -5.98 -3.59
N SER A 149 -6.55 -6.05 -2.26
CA SER A 149 -6.83 -4.91 -1.36
C SER A 149 -5.96 -3.69 -1.69
N TYR A 150 -4.65 -3.87 -1.85
CA TYR A 150 -3.73 -2.77 -2.18
C TYR A 150 -3.94 -2.24 -3.60
N LYS A 151 -4.39 -3.10 -4.52
CA LYS A 151 -4.73 -2.70 -5.90
C LYS A 151 -5.98 -1.82 -5.93
N GLN A 152 -7.01 -2.15 -5.16
CA GLN A 152 -8.20 -1.31 -5.01
C GLN A 152 -7.86 0.02 -4.34
N GLU A 153 -7.03 -0.01 -3.28
CA GLU A 153 -6.57 1.21 -2.61
C GLU A 153 -5.76 2.11 -3.56
N LEU A 154 -4.86 1.54 -4.37
CA LEU A 154 -4.12 2.34 -5.35
C LEU A 154 -5.05 2.99 -6.39
N ALA A 155 -6.08 2.27 -6.84
CA ALA A 155 -7.05 2.81 -7.79
C ALA A 155 -7.77 4.04 -7.19
N LEU A 156 -8.20 3.95 -5.92
CA LEU A 156 -8.77 5.08 -5.20
C LEU A 156 -7.78 6.25 -5.09
N LYS A 157 -6.53 5.99 -4.69
CA LYS A 157 -5.51 7.05 -4.56
C LYS A 157 -5.21 7.74 -5.90
N LYS A 158 -5.25 7.00 -7.02
CA LYS A 158 -5.15 7.58 -8.37
C LYS A 158 -6.34 8.48 -8.71
N THR A 159 -7.56 8.08 -8.35
CA THR A 159 -8.75 8.93 -8.52
C THR A 159 -8.63 10.19 -7.67
N ILE A 160 -8.24 10.07 -6.41
CA ILE A 160 -8.04 11.24 -5.53
C ILE A 160 -7.00 12.19 -6.15
N LEU A 161 -5.85 11.68 -6.58
CA LEU A 161 -4.80 12.49 -7.24
C LEU A 161 -5.33 13.29 -8.44
N GLN A 162 -6.23 12.71 -9.25
CA GLN A 162 -6.80 13.38 -10.41
C GLN A 162 -7.81 14.47 -10.04
N GLU A 163 -8.54 14.32 -8.94
CA GLU A 163 -9.67 15.19 -8.60
C GLU A 163 -9.33 16.23 -7.52
N LEU A 164 -8.35 15.97 -6.66
CA LEU A 164 -8.12 16.72 -5.41
C LEU A 164 -7.88 18.21 -5.64
N ALA A 165 -7.03 18.56 -6.62
CA ALA A 165 -6.70 19.95 -6.92
C ALA A 165 -7.80 20.70 -7.70
N HIS A 166 -8.79 19.97 -8.23
CA HIS A 166 -9.89 20.54 -9.01
C HIS A 166 -11.20 20.62 -8.20
N THR A 167 -11.20 20.12 -6.96
CA THR A 167 -12.38 20.06 -6.12
C THR A 167 -12.61 21.38 -5.38
N ALA A 168 -13.66 22.11 -5.76
CA ALA A 168 -14.10 23.32 -5.06
C ALA A 168 -15.01 23.02 -3.84
N ASN A 169 -15.58 21.82 -3.76
CA ASN A 169 -16.45 21.44 -2.64
C ASN A 169 -15.61 20.99 -1.43
N ALA A 170 -15.62 21.79 -0.36
CA ALA A 170 -14.87 21.49 0.86
C ALA A 170 -15.24 20.15 1.51
N ASP A 171 -16.52 19.77 1.52
CA ASP A 171 -16.95 18.48 2.07
C ASP A 171 -16.38 17.31 1.26
N LEU A 172 -16.34 17.43 -0.07
CA LEU A 172 -15.76 16.42 -0.95
C LEU A 172 -14.24 16.33 -0.77
N SER A 173 -13.55 17.46 -0.60
CA SER A 173 -12.12 17.48 -0.26
C SER A 173 -11.86 16.76 1.06
N MET A 174 -12.71 16.96 2.08
CA MET A 174 -12.59 16.23 3.35
C MET A 174 -12.84 14.72 3.19
N VAL A 175 -13.76 14.31 2.33
CA VAL A 175 -13.97 12.89 1.98
C VAL A 175 -12.72 12.32 1.33
N TYR A 176 -12.08 13.02 0.39
CA TYR A 176 -10.84 12.56 -0.24
C TYR A 176 -9.68 12.45 0.75
N LEU A 177 -9.47 13.45 1.61
CA LEU A 177 -8.44 13.40 2.66
C LEU A 177 -8.67 12.23 3.62
N SER A 178 -9.92 12.04 4.07
CA SER A 178 -10.28 10.94 4.97
C SER A 178 -10.06 9.59 4.29
N SER A 179 -10.47 9.46 3.03
CA SER A 179 -10.29 8.23 2.25
C SER A 179 -8.81 7.91 2.04
N TRP A 180 -7.98 8.93 1.78
CA TRP A 180 -6.54 8.74 1.68
C TRP A 180 -5.93 8.27 3.01
N LEU A 181 -6.30 8.90 4.12
CA LEU A 181 -5.75 8.61 5.44
C LEU A 181 -6.12 7.20 5.93
N TYR A 182 -7.40 6.84 5.85
CA TYR A 182 -7.93 5.61 6.46
C TYR A 182 -7.83 4.37 5.57
N GLN A 183 -7.53 4.53 4.28
CA GLN A 183 -7.27 3.42 3.35
C GLN A 183 -8.40 2.37 3.35
N PRO A 184 -9.63 2.74 2.94
CA PRO A 184 -10.84 1.95 3.17
C PRO A 184 -10.82 0.53 2.54
N TYR A 185 -9.94 0.27 1.57
CA TYR A 185 -9.81 -1.05 0.94
C TYR A 185 -8.78 -1.96 1.63
N ILE A 186 -8.01 -1.43 2.58
CA ILE A 186 -7.05 -2.18 3.40
C ILE A 186 -7.67 -2.45 4.76
N GLU A 187 -8.46 -3.52 4.83
CA GLU A 187 -9.15 -3.94 6.05
C GLU A 187 -8.18 -4.53 7.10
N ASP A 188 -8.60 -4.53 8.38
CA ASP A 188 -7.88 -5.21 9.47
C ASP A 188 -7.73 -6.72 9.22
N SER A 189 -8.63 -7.31 8.42
CA SER A 189 -8.52 -8.70 7.96
C SER A 189 -7.20 -8.92 7.18
N GLY A 190 -6.73 -7.92 6.41
CA GLY A 190 -5.44 -7.96 5.71
C GLY A 190 -4.25 -7.95 6.66
N LYS A 191 -4.31 -7.22 7.78
CA LYS A 191 -3.24 -7.24 8.81
C LYS A 191 -3.14 -8.62 9.45
N LEU A 192 -4.30 -9.24 9.75
CA LEU A 192 -4.34 -10.61 10.27
C LEU A 192 -3.76 -11.62 9.27
N LEU A 193 -4.05 -11.47 7.97
CA LEU A 193 -3.48 -12.30 6.92
C LEU A 193 -1.95 -12.18 6.84
N LEU A 194 -1.42 -10.96 6.92
CA LEU A 194 0.02 -10.72 6.95
C LEU A 194 0.67 -11.36 8.18
N GLU A 195 0.11 -11.14 9.37
CA GLU A 195 0.66 -11.74 10.60
C GLU A 195 0.58 -13.27 10.57
N SER A 196 -0.48 -13.84 9.98
CA SER A 196 -0.60 -15.28 9.76
C SER A 196 0.49 -15.81 8.81
N LEU A 197 0.75 -15.09 7.71
CA LEU A 197 1.83 -15.42 6.76
C LEU A 197 3.21 -15.38 7.43
N LEU A 198 3.45 -14.38 8.27
CA LEU A 198 4.72 -14.23 9.00
C LEU A 198 4.91 -15.29 10.09
N LEU A 199 3.84 -15.66 10.79
CA LEU A 199 3.84 -16.75 11.76
C LEU A 199 4.07 -18.09 11.06
N GLU A 200 3.36 -18.37 9.97
CA GLU A 200 3.50 -19.59 9.20
C GLU A 200 4.92 -19.78 8.67
N THR A 201 5.60 -18.72 8.25
CA THR A 201 6.99 -18.77 7.74
C THR A 201 8.06 -18.65 8.83
N GLY A 202 7.64 -18.51 10.09
CA GLY A 202 8.52 -18.42 11.27
C GLY A 202 9.27 -17.10 11.40
N HIS A 203 8.74 -16.02 10.85
CA HIS A 203 9.18 -14.63 11.13
C HIS A 203 8.56 -14.07 12.41
N ARG A 204 7.40 -14.58 12.81
CA ARG A 204 6.80 -14.36 14.13
C ARG A 204 6.90 -15.64 14.98
N PRO A 205 7.08 -15.51 16.31
CA PRO A 205 6.96 -16.65 17.20
C PRO A 205 5.52 -17.17 17.22
N LEU A 206 5.39 -18.48 17.47
CA LEU A 206 4.13 -19.15 17.77
C LEU A 206 3.73 -18.96 19.24
#